data_AF-A0A3N5C5K0-F1
#
_entry.id   AF-A0A3N5C5K0-F1
#
_cell.length_a   1.000
_cell.length_b   1.000
_cell.length_c   1.000
_cell.angle_alpha   90.00
_cell.angle_beta   90.00
_cell.angle_gamma   90.00
#
_symmetry.space_group_name_H-M   'P 1'
#
loop_
_entity.id
_entity.type
_entity.pdbx_description
1 polymer ?
#
loop_
_entity_poly.entity_id
_entity_poly.type
_entity_poly.pdbx_seq_one_letter_code
_entity_poly.pdbx_strand_id
1 'polypeptide(L)'
;MKLPTCWSCDYKFKWKELIFFIEGRKKCPKCEEKQYTTTHSKWKMGMVFLPAWLCTFINLYLTISLFLICYYFMLYQVEFTDKQQPLY
;
A
#
# COMPACT_ATOMS: atom_id res chain seq x y z
N MET A 1 14.45 7.33 -4.17
CA MET A 1 13.25 6.44 -4.14
C MET A 1 13.05 5.99 -2.70
N LYS A 2 11.93 6.34 -2.06
CA LYS A 2 11.64 5.97 -0.67
C LYS A 2 10.83 4.67 -0.70
N LEU A 3 11.45 3.57 -0.30
CA LEU A 3 10.81 2.25 -0.18
C LEU A 3 10.36 2.08 1.27
N PRO A 4 9.25 1.36 1.54
CA PRO A 4 8.84 1.08 2.90
C PRO A 4 9.91 0.23 3.60
N THR A 5 10.20 0.58 4.84
CA THR A 5 11.09 -0.16 5.72
C THR A 5 10.28 -0.98 6.72
N CYS A 6 10.80 -2.15 7.09
CA CYS A 6 10.24 -2.97 8.14
C CYS A 6 10.26 -2.21 9.47
N TRP A 7 9.16 -2.23 10.22
CA TRP A 7 9.06 -1.50 11.49
C TRP A 7 10.03 -2.00 12.57
N SER A 8 10.35 -3.31 12.57
CA SER A 8 11.20 -3.94 13.61
C SER A 8 12.69 -4.02 13.24
N CYS A 9 13.03 -4.49 12.04
CA CYS A 9 14.43 -4.74 11.67
C CYS A 9 15.01 -3.75 10.65
N ASP A 10 14.26 -2.69 10.32
CA ASP A 10 14.60 -1.62 9.37
C ASP A 10 15.00 -2.14 7.96
N TYR A 11 14.54 -3.34 7.63
CA TYR A 11 14.77 -3.95 6.33
C TYR A 11 14.03 -3.15 5.25
N LYS A 12 14.78 -2.63 4.27
CA LYS A 12 14.23 -1.97 3.08
C LYS A 12 13.65 -3.00 2.12
N PHE A 13 12.34 -3.00 1.96
CA PHE A 13 11.67 -3.90 1.04
C PHE A 13 12.01 -3.57 -0.42
N LYS A 14 12.08 -4.61 -1.26
CA LYS A 14 12.21 -4.43 -2.72
C LYS A 14 10.82 -4.35 -3.36
N TRP A 15 10.68 -3.65 -4.49
CA TRP A 15 9.42 -3.56 -5.24
C TRP A 15 8.79 -4.94 -5.49
N LYS A 16 9.58 -5.93 -5.91
CA LYS A 16 9.12 -7.31 -6.12
C LYS A 16 8.54 -7.98 -4.87
N GLU A 17 8.98 -7.56 -3.68
CA GLU A 17 8.48 -8.06 -2.40
C GLU A 17 7.20 -7.32 -1.97
N LEU A 18 6.84 -6.21 -2.60
CA LEU A 18 5.66 -5.41 -2.28
C LEU A 18 4.48 -5.65 -3.23
N ILE A 19 4.72 -6.14 -4.46
CA ILE A 19 3.67 -6.41 -5.47
C ILE A 19 2.55 -7.32 -4.93
N PHE A 20 2.91 -8.34 -4.15
CA PHE A 20 1.94 -9.25 -3.49
C PHE A 20 1.88 -9.02 -1.99
N PHE A 21 1.83 -7.77 -1.55
CA PHE A 21 1.60 -7.46 -0.14
C PHE A 21 0.11 -7.55 0.18
N ILE A 22 -0.27 -8.60 0.92
CA ILE A 22 -1.61 -8.74 1.52
C ILE A 22 -1.47 -8.41 3.00
N GLU A 23 -2.24 -7.43 3.44
CA GLU A 23 -2.21 -6.94 4.81
C GLU A 23 -2.40 -8.07 5.84
N GLY A 24 -1.56 -8.10 6.88
CA GLY A 24 -1.61 -9.10 7.95
C GLY A 24 -1.17 -10.51 7.58
N ARG A 25 -1.00 -10.83 6.28
CA ARG A 25 -0.47 -12.12 5.81
C ARG A 25 1.03 -12.06 5.49
N LYS A 26 1.55 -10.89 5.13
CA LYS A 26 2.96 -10.76 4.73
C LYS A 26 3.86 -10.52 5.93
N LYS A 27 4.82 -11.42 6.10
CA LYS A 27 5.91 -11.32 7.06
C LYS A 27 7.13 -10.65 6.42
N CYS A 28 7.93 -9.96 7.20
CA CYS A 28 9.23 -9.49 6.75
C CYS A 28 10.13 -10.70 6.40
N PRO A 29 10.83 -10.71 5.25
CA PRO A 29 11.72 -11.82 4.88
C PRO A 29 12.96 -11.92 5.77
N LYS A 30 13.29 -10.88 6.55
CA LYS A 30 14.49 -10.84 7.41
C LYS A 30 14.19 -11.19 8.86
N CYS A 31 13.15 -10.60 9.46
CA CYS A 31 12.80 -10.82 10.87
C CYS A 31 11.52 -11.64 11.08
N GLU A 32 10.85 -12.06 10.00
CA GLU A 32 9.58 -12.82 10.02
C GLU A 32 8.40 -12.17 10.74
N GLU A 33 8.56 -10.92 11.18
CA GLU A 33 7.49 -10.21 11.85
C GLU A 33 6.41 -9.75 10.89
N LYS A 34 5.17 -9.77 11.38
CA LYS A 34 4.01 -9.32 10.64
C LYS A 34 4.11 -7.82 10.41
N GLN A 35 3.86 -7.40 9.18
CA GLN A 35 3.80 -5.99 8.81
C GLN A 35 2.34 -5.62 8.58
N TYR A 36 1.91 -4.52 9.21
CA TYR A 36 0.60 -3.93 8.99
C TYR A 36 0.75 -2.54 8.39
N THR A 37 -0.25 -2.08 7.64
CA THR A 37 -0.21 -0.72 7.10
C THR A 37 -0.83 0.25 8.09
N THR A 38 -0.26 1.46 8.20
CA THR A 38 -0.79 2.49 9.11
C THR A 38 -2.17 2.99 8.67
N THR A 39 -3.02 3.42 9.61
CA THR A 39 -4.31 4.07 9.31
C THR A 39 -4.14 5.28 8.43
N HIS A 40 -3.08 6.05 8.63
CA HIS A 40 -2.74 7.20 7.80
C HIS A 40 -2.47 6.80 6.33
N SER A 41 -1.71 5.71 6.12
CA SER A 41 -1.47 5.17 4.78
C SER A 41 -2.77 4.66 4.14
N LYS A 42 -3.66 4.03 4.91
CA LYS A 42 -4.98 3.58 4.42
C LYS A 42 -5.88 4.74 4.03
N TRP A 43 -5.91 5.80 4.82
CA TRP A 43 -6.68 7.01 4.53
C TRP A 43 -6.18 7.72 3.28
N LYS A 44 -4.87 7.89 3.15
CA LYS A 44 -4.24 8.42 1.94
C LYS A 44 -4.56 7.55 0.73
N MET A 45 -4.50 6.23 0.88
CA MET A 45 -4.88 5.30 -0.18
C MET A 45 -6.34 5.50 -0.60
N GLY A 46 -7.28 5.56 0.35
CA GLY A 46 -8.70 5.84 0.07
C GLY A 46 -8.91 7.15 -0.69
N MET A 47 -8.26 8.23 -0.26
CA MET A 47 -8.32 9.52 -0.95
C MET A 47 -7.74 9.48 -2.37
N VAL A 48 -6.67 8.72 -2.60
CA VAL A 48 -6.05 8.58 -3.92
C VAL A 48 -6.90 7.74 -4.88
N PHE A 49 -7.59 6.71 -4.38
CA PHE A 49 -8.45 5.85 -5.20
C PHE A 49 -9.85 6.44 -5.44
N LEU A 50 -10.31 7.40 -4.65
CA LEU A 50 -11.63 8.01 -4.78
C LEU A 50 -11.88 8.63 -6.18
N PRO A 51 -10.96 9.43 -6.76
CA PRO A 51 -11.13 9.95 -8.12
C PRO A 51 -11.18 8.85 -9.18
N ALA A 52 -10.33 7.81 -9.04
CA ALA A 52 -10.34 6.68 -9.96
C ALA A 52 -11.66 5.92 -9.92
N TRP A 53 -12.26 5.79 -8.73
CA TRP A 53 -13.58 5.18 -8.56
C TRP A 53 -14.70 6.01 -9.19
N LEU A 54 -14.68 7.33 -9.04
CA LEU A 54 -15.69 8.22 -9.66
C LEU A 54 -15.64 8.17 -11.20
N CYS A 55 -14.46 7.98 -11.79
CA CYS A 55 -14.30 7.87 -13.25
C CYS A 55 -14.81 6.55 -13.86
N THR A 56 -15.13 5.54 -13.03
CA THR A 56 -15.65 4.23 -13.50
C THR A 56 -16.89 4.35 -14.38
N PHE A 57 -17.73 5.35 -14.13
CA PHE A 57 -18.97 5.59 -14.87
C PHE A 57 -18.78 6.31 -16.21
N ILE A 58 -17.59 6.85 -16.48
CA ILE A 58 -17.32 7.68 -17.66
C ILE A 58 -16.65 6.86 -18.76
N ASN A 59 -15.55 6.17 -18.43
CA ASN A 59 -14.78 5.43 -19.42
C ASN A 59 -13.93 4.34 -18.75
N LEU A 60 -14.12 3.09 -19.19
CA LEU A 60 -13.42 1.93 -18.64
C LEU A 60 -11.90 1.99 -18.85
N TYR A 61 -11.42 2.44 -20.02
CA TYR A 61 -9.98 2.53 -20.31
C TYR A 61 -9.29 3.59 -19.45
N LEU A 62 -9.94 4.75 -19.28
CA LEU A 62 -9.45 5.81 -18.40
C LEU A 62 -9.39 5.32 -16.95
N THR A 63 -10.42 4.60 -16.51
CA THR A 63 -10.50 4.02 -15.17
C THR A 63 -9.35 3.05 -14.92
N ILE A 64 -9.13 2.08 -15.80
CA ILE A 64 -8.03 1.10 -15.66
C ILE A 64 -6.68 1.83 -15.58
N SER A 65 -6.46 2.83 -16.43
CA SER A 65 -5.23 3.62 -16.45
C SER A 65 -5.01 4.37 -15.12
N LEU A 66 -6.05 5.00 -14.59
CA LEU A 66 -6.00 5.71 -13.30
C LEU A 66 -5.76 4.75 -12.14
N PHE A 67 -6.38 3.57 -12.13
CA PHE A 67 -6.16 2.55 -11.10
C PHE A 67 -4.70 2.06 -11.10
N LEU A 68 -4.09 1.84 -12.26
CA LEU A 68 -2.68 1.46 -12.37
C LEU A 68 -1.74 2.56 -11.85
N ILE A 69 -2.02 3.82 -12.18
CA ILE A 69 -1.26 4.97 -11.68
C ILE A 69 -1.38 5.07 -10.16
N CYS A 70 -2.60 4.98 -9.62
CA CYS A 70 -2.85 5.01 -8.18
C CYS A 70 -2.16 3.87 -7.44
N TYR A 71 -2.15 2.66 -8.03
CA TYR A 71 -1.44 1.51 -7.48
C TYR A 71 0.08 1.74 -7.41
N TYR A 72 0.67 2.33 -8.46
CA TYR A 72 2.08 2.73 -8.45
C TYR A 72 2.38 3.76 -7.36
N PHE A 73 1.53 4.78 -7.21
CA PHE A 73 1.68 5.80 -6.16
C PHE A 73 1.51 5.24 -4.74
N MET A 74 0.62 4.27 -4.55
CA MET A 74 0.41 3.61 -3.27
C MET A 74 1.69 2.95 -2.76
N LEU A 75 2.39 2.21 -3.61
CA LEU A 75 3.65 1.54 -3.26
C LEU A 75 4.74 2.50 -2.74
N TYR A 76 4.66 3.79 -3.09
CA TYR A 76 5.56 4.82 -2.57
C TYR A 76 5.16 5.41 -1.21
N GLN A 77 3.88 5.34 -0.82
CA GLN A 77 3.37 5.99 0.39
C GLN A 77 3.06 5.03 1.54
N VAL A 78 3.23 3.73 1.33
CA VAL A 78 3.01 2.73 2.38
C VAL A 78 4.02 2.91 3.50
N GLU A 79 3.53 2.99 4.72
CA GLU A 79 4.31 2.92 5.95
C GLU A 79 3.85 1.70 6.75
N PHE A 80 4.82 0.93 7.26
CA PHE A 80 4.57 -0.27 8.05
C PHE A 80 4.54 0.02 9.55
N THR A 81 3.72 -0.74 10.27
CA THR A 81 3.57 -0.68 11.72
C THR A 81 3.43 -2.09 12.30
N ASP A 82 3.72 -2.21 13.60
CA ASP A 82 3.65 -3.44 14.40
C ASP A 82 2.22 -3.95 14.58
N LYS A 83 1.28 -3.02 14.75
CA LYS A 83 -0.10 -3.37 15.11
C LYS A 83 -1.06 -3.06 13.98
N GLN A 84 -2.01 -3.97 13.76
CA GLN A 84 -3.15 -3.69 12.91
C GLN A 84 -3.94 -2.54 13.53
N GLN A 85 -3.83 -1.36 12.95
CA GLN A 85 -4.63 -0.22 13.39
C GLN A 85 -6.06 -0.38 12.85
N PRO A 86 -7.08 -0.19 13.71
CA PRO A 86 -8.47 -0.23 13.27
C PRO A 86 -8.72 0.94 12.32
N LEU A 87 -9.57 0.74 11.31
CA LEU A 87 -9.90 1.79 10.32
C LEU A 87 -10.71 2.95 10.93
N TYR A 88 -11.15 2.81 12.18
CA TYR A 88 -12.02 3.70 12.94
C TYR A 88 -11.73 3.59 14.44
#